data_AF-A0A359HJ58-F1
#
_entry.id   AF-A0A359HJ58-F1
#
_cell.length_a   1.000
_cell.length_b   1.000
_cell.length_c   1.000
_cell.angle_alpha   90.00
_cell.angle_beta   90.00
_cell.angle_gamma   90.00
#
_symmetry.space_group_name_H-M   'P 1'
#
loop_
_entity.id
_entity.type
_entity.pdbx_description
1 polymer ?
#
loop_
_entity_poly.entity_id
_entity_poly.type
_entity_poly.pdbx_seq_one_letter_code
_entity_poly.pdbx_strand_id
1 'polypeptide(L)'
;EGKTLWQETFLTGEDHMAYTIASLEHHHFKYEMFRKPGDVHCHFFGTATLSRNAGVVTQPGDLFEISATEFGRPLRNTMAQDVDQESPMQVKVL
;
A
#
# COMPACT_ATOMS: atom_id res chain seq x y z
N GLU A 1 21.66 -13.90 -0.75
CA GLU A 1 21.24 -12.52 -0.49
C GLU A 1 20.97 -11.84 -1.83
N GLY A 2 19.84 -11.14 -1.97
CA GLY A 2 19.50 -10.42 -3.19
C GLY A 2 20.25 -9.08 -3.28
N LYS A 3 20.57 -8.63 -4.48
CA LYS A 3 21.19 -7.32 -4.71
C LYS A 3 20.11 -6.24 -4.61
N THR A 4 20.29 -5.26 -3.71
CA THR A 4 19.42 -4.08 -3.66
C THR A 4 19.52 -3.31 -4.98
N LEU A 5 18.39 -3.22 -5.70
CA LEU A 5 18.29 -2.45 -6.94
C LEU A 5 18.15 -0.95 -6.66
N TRP A 6 17.38 -0.61 -5.62
CA TRP A 6 17.10 0.75 -5.19
C TRP A 6 16.57 0.76 -3.75
N GLN A 7 16.84 1.83 -3.01
CA GLN A 7 16.28 2.10 -1.69
C GLN A 7 16.21 3.61 -1.45
N GLU A 8 15.22 4.05 -0.69
CA GLU A 8 15.08 5.44 -0.24
C GLU A 8 14.31 5.48 1.09
N THR A 9 14.58 6.48 1.91
CA THR A 9 13.79 6.75 3.11
C THR A 9 12.47 7.40 2.72
N PHE A 10 11.35 6.82 3.15
CA PHE A 10 10.04 7.45 2.97
C PHE A 10 9.65 8.23 4.22
N LEU A 11 9.23 9.47 4.02
CA LEU A 11 8.65 10.29 5.08
C LEU A 11 7.16 9.95 5.21
N THR A 12 6.68 9.70 6.41
CA THR A 12 5.29 9.32 6.69
C THR A 12 4.84 9.87 8.04
N GLY A 13 3.55 9.69 8.37
CA GLY A 13 2.94 10.25 9.57
C GLY A 13 2.34 11.63 9.35
N GLU A 14 1.62 12.13 10.36
CA GLU A 14 0.79 13.33 10.23
C GLU A 14 1.62 14.59 9.90
N ASP A 15 2.89 14.65 10.30
CA ASP A 15 3.82 15.73 9.95
C ASP A 15 4.14 15.79 8.45
N HIS A 16 3.92 14.69 7.73
CA HIS A 16 4.19 14.55 6.31
C HIS A 16 2.90 14.30 5.49
N MET A 17 1.73 14.46 6.09
CA MET A 17 0.42 14.32 5.44
C MET A 17 -0.35 15.66 5.44
N ALA A 18 -1.22 15.83 4.45
CA ALA A 18 -2.07 17.04 4.37
C ALA A 18 -3.19 17.06 5.43
N TYR A 19 -3.58 15.90 5.95
CA TYR A 19 -4.63 15.73 6.93
C TYR A 19 -4.20 14.76 8.03
N THR A 20 -4.64 15.02 9.25
CA THR A 20 -4.49 14.11 10.38
C THR A 20 -5.34 12.84 10.17
N ILE A 21 -4.92 11.73 10.77
CA ILE A 21 -5.66 10.48 10.81
C ILE A 21 -7.05 10.74 11.39
N ALA A 22 -7.15 11.49 12.50
CA ALA A 22 -8.44 11.83 13.11
C ALA A 22 -9.37 12.60 12.15
N SER A 23 -8.83 13.51 11.33
CA SER A 23 -9.61 14.21 10.31
C SER A 23 -10.10 13.26 9.23
N LEU A 24 -9.23 12.36 8.75
CA LEU A 24 -9.58 11.35 7.74
C LEU A 24 -10.66 10.39 8.25
N GLU A 25 -10.52 9.89 9.49
CA GLU A 25 -11.50 9.04 10.15
C GLU A 25 -12.84 9.75 10.33
N HIS A 26 -12.84 11.01 10.79
CA HIS A 26 -14.08 11.79 10.89
C HIS A 26 -14.80 11.86 9.53
N HIS A 27 -14.07 12.15 8.46
CA HIS A 27 -14.66 12.26 7.13
C HIS A 27 -15.16 10.93 6.58
N HIS A 28 -14.50 9.81 6.89
CA HIS A 28 -14.92 8.48 6.48
C HIS A 28 -16.14 8.00 7.29
N PHE A 29 -16.11 8.15 8.61
CA PHE A 29 -17.06 7.50 9.51
C PHE A 29 -18.24 8.37 9.97
N LYS A 30 -18.31 9.65 9.57
CA LYS A 30 -19.44 10.54 9.93
C LYS A 30 -20.80 10.03 9.45
N TYR A 31 -20.84 9.19 8.42
CA TYR A 31 -22.09 8.58 7.94
C TYR A 31 -22.20 7.13 8.40
N GLU A 32 -23.37 6.76 8.91
CA GLU A 32 -23.64 5.42 9.45
C GLU A 32 -23.46 4.28 8.44
N MET A 33 -23.72 4.54 7.16
CA MET A 33 -23.54 3.56 6.08
C MET A 33 -22.10 3.03 5.95
N PHE A 34 -21.10 3.75 6.46
CA PHE A 34 -19.69 3.35 6.44
C PHE A 34 -19.23 2.70 7.75
N ARG A 35 -20.15 2.38 8.67
CA ARG A 35 -19.83 1.84 10.00
C ARG A 35 -20.53 0.50 10.25
N LYS A 36 -20.47 -0.43 9.29
CA LYS A 36 -21.10 -1.74 9.45
C LYS A 36 -20.19 -2.67 10.25
N PRO A 37 -20.71 -3.35 11.30
CA PRO A 37 -19.93 -4.35 12.01
C PRO A 37 -19.39 -5.42 11.05
N GLY A 38 -18.08 -5.66 11.11
CA GLY A 38 -17.38 -6.63 10.27
C GLY A 38 -16.69 -6.04 9.04
N ASP A 39 -16.95 -4.78 8.68
CA ASP A 39 -16.23 -4.11 7.59
C ASP A 39 -14.76 -3.87 7.97
N VAL A 40 -13.86 -4.05 7.00
CA VAL A 40 -12.43 -3.72 7.10
C VAL A 40 -12.15 -2.51 6.23
N HIS A 41 -11.62 -1.45 6.84
CA HIS A 41 -11.27 -0.21 6.15
C HIS A 41 -9.75 -0.12 5.96
N CYS A 42 -9.31 -0.15 4.70
CA CYS A 42 -7.91 0.05 4.35
C CYS A 42 -7.70 1.49 3.86
N HIS A 43 -6.90 2.27 4.60
CA HIS A 43 -6.51 3.61 4.20
C HIS A 43 -5.14 3.60 3.53
N PHE A 44 -5.07 4.20 2.33
CA PHE A 44 -3.82 4.39 1.59
C PHE A 44 -3.47 5.87 1.63
N PHE A 45 -2.38 6.22 2.31
CA PHE A 45 -1.97 7.62 2.53
C PHE A 45 -1.02 8.15 1.44
N GLY A 46 -1.05 7.53 0.26
CA GLY A 46 -0.17 7.88 -0.85
C GLY A 46 1.24 7.32 -0.70
N THR A 47 2.15 7.79 -1.57
CA THR A 47 3.56 7.39 -1.59
C THR A 47 4.47 8.61 -1.49
N ALA A 48 5.51 8.52 -0.68
CA ALA A 48 6.52 9.57 -0.51
C ALA A 48 7.74 9.38 -1.44
N THR A 49 7.94 8.18 -1.98
CA THR A 49 9.15 7.82 -2.74
C THR A 49 8.79 7.10 -4.02
N LEU A 50 9.53 7.38 -5.10
CA LEU A 50 9.22 6.87 -6.44
C LEU A 50 10.47 6.31 -7.11
N SER A 51 10.66 4.99 -7.01
CA SER A 51 11.75 4.26 -7.68
C SER A 51 11.77 4.46 -9.20
N ARG A 52 10.61 4.76 -9.80
CA ARG A 52 10.49 5.06 -11.23
C ARG A 52 11.29 6.29 -11.65
N ASN A 53 11.37 7.32 -10.80
CA ASN A 53 12.15 8.53 -11.07
C ASN A 53 13.66 8.25 -10.99
N ALA A 54 14.06 7.18 -10.29
CA ALA A 54 15.42 6.66 -10.27
C ALA A 54 15.72 5.68 -11.42
N GLY A 55 14.82 5.54 -12.40
CA GLY A 55 15.01 4.69 -13.57
C GLY A 55 14.84 3.19 -13.30
N VAL A 56 14.32 2.80 -12.14
CA VAL A 56 14.08 1.39 -11.81
C VAL A 56 12.96 0.84 -12.69
N VAL A 57 13.20 -0.35 -13.26
CA VAL A 57 12.21 -1.13 -14.00
C VAL A 57 12.08 -2.47 -13.32
N THR A 58 10.91 -2.73 -12.76
CA THR A 58 10.61 -3.93 -11.97
C THR A 58 10.52 -5.16 -12.89
N GLN A 59 11.05 -6.28 -12.44
CA GLN A 59 11.03 -7.57 -13.12
C GLN A 59 10.35 -8.64 -12.28
N PRO A 60 9.77 -9.69 -12.89
CA PRO A 60 9.25 -10.84 -12.16
C PRO A 60 10.34 -11.47 -11.29
N GLY A 61 10.02 -11.72 -10.02
CA GLY A 61 10.95 -12.18 -9.01
C GLY A 61 11.55 -11.07 -8.14
N ASP A 62 11.36 -9.79 -8.49
CA ASP A 62 11.82 -8.68 -7.65
C ASP A 62 11.12 -8.69 -6.29
N LEU A 63 11.90 -8.50 -5.22
CA LEU A 63 11.41 -8.41 -3.85
C LEU A 63 11.23 -6.94 -3.46
N PHE A 64 9.99 -6.56 -3.16
CA PHE A 64 9.67 -5.29 -2.53
C PHE A 64 9.72 -5.46 -1.03
N GLU A 65 10.46 -4.59 -0.35
CA GLU A 65 10.56 -4.56 1.10
C GLU A 65 10.25 -3.16 1.62
N ILE A 66 9.34 -3.07 2.59
CA ILE A 66 9.04 -1.84 3.32
C ILE A 66 9.17 -2.15 4.80
N SER A 67 9.87 -1.28 5.53
CA SER A 67 10.08 -1.40 6.96
C SER A 67 9.94 -0.03 7.63
N ALA A 68 9.48 -0.05 8.88
CA ALA A 68 9.41 1.11 9.76
C ALA A 68 9.56 0.60 11.19
N THR A 69 10.26 1.35 12.04
CA THR A 69 10.67 0.91 13.38
C THR A 69 9.47 0.69 14.31
N GLU A 70 8.40 1.43 14.08
CA GLU A 70 7.12 1.36 14.79
C GLU A 70 6.38 0.04 14.50
N PHE A 71 6.73 -0.64 13.41
CA PHE A 71 6.18 -1.93 13.03
C PHE A 71 7.20 -3.05 13.30
N GLY A 72 6.70 -4.26 13.53
CA GLY A 72 7.55 -5.41 13.83
C GLY A 72 8.35 -5.89 12.62
N ARG A 73 7.81 -6.85 11.87
CA ARG A 73 8.53 -7.47 10.75
C ARG A 73 8.39 -6.60 9.48
N PRO A 74 9.44 -6.53 8.64
CA PRO A 74 9.33 -5.87 7.34
C PRO A 74 8.27 -6.57 6.48
N LEU A 75 7.48 -5.75 5.77
CA LEU A 75 6.56 -6.24 4.76
C LEU A 75 7.36 -6.58 3.51
N ARG A 76 7.26 -7.83 3.06
CA ARG A 76 7.97 -8.35 1.89
C ARG A 76 6.97 -8.90 0.89
N ASN A 77 7.05 -8.43 -0.36
CA ASN A 77 6.22 -8.91 -1.45
C ASN A 77 7.09 -9.20 -2.68
N THR A 78 7.13 -10.45 -3.11
CA THR A 78 7.81 -10.82 -4.37
C THR A 78 6.85 -10.58 -5.52
N MET A 79 7.26 -9.76 -6.48
CA MET A 79 6.46 -9.49 -7.66
C MET A 79 6.45 -10.73 -8.57
N ALA A 80 5.25 -11.22 -8.85
CA ALA A 80 5.03 -12.19 -9.91
C ALA A 80 4.42 -11.46 -11.11
N GLN A 81 4.79 -11.90 -12.32
CA GLN A 81 4.02 -11.52 -13.49
C GLN A 81 2.72 -12.32 -13.48
N ASP A 82 1.60 -11.62 -13.58
CA ASP A 82 0.35 -12.30 -13.87
C ASP A 82 0.38 -12.80 -15.32
N VAL A 83 0.14 -14.10 -15.49
CA VAL A 83 0.09 -14.77 -16.79
C VAL A 83 -1.35 -15.02 -17.24
N ASP A 84 -2.34 -14.72 -16.38
CA ASP A 84 -3.73 -14.82 -16.76
C ASP A 84 -4.08 -13.72 -17.76
N GLN A 85 -4.70 -14.14 -18.86
CA GLN A 85 -5.28 -13.21 -19.82
C GLN A 85 -6.54 -12.62 -19.20
N GLU A 86 -6.63 -11.29 -19.21
CA GLU A 86 -7.78 -10.55 -18.70
C GLU A 86 -9.09 -11.15 -19.24
N SER A 87 -9.88 -11.72 -18.35
CA SER A 87 -11.18 -12.30 -18.67
C SER A 87 -12.24 -11.74 -17.71
N PRO A 88 -13.48 -11.50 -18.16
CA PRO A 88 -14.51 -10.96 -17.31
C PRO A 88 -14.79 -11.86 -16.10
N MET A 89 -14.57 -11.36 -14.89
CA MET A 89 -14.90 -12.09 -13.66
C MET A 89 -16.37 -11.89 -13.28
N GLN A 90 -17.05 -12.97 -12.89
CA GLN A 90 -18.38 -12.90 -12.27
C GLN A 90 -18.26 -12.79 -10.75
N VAL A 91 -18.70 -11.67 -10.20
CA VAL A 91 -18.82 -11.48 -8.74
C VAL A 91 -20.11 -12.16 -8.27
N LYS A 92 -19.98 -13.20 -7.44
CA LYS A 92 -21.13 -13.75 -6.70
C LYS A 92 -21.38 -12.91 -5.46
N VAL A 93 -22.63 -12.47 -5.30
CA VAL A 93 -23.12 -11.92 -4.03
C VAL A 93 -23.29 -13.09 -3.07
N LEU A 94 -22.69 -12.98 -1.88
CA LEU A 94 -22.83 -13.94 -0.78
C LEU A 94 -24.16 -13.75 -0.05
#